data_AF-K6CBL7-F1
#
_entry.id   AF-K6CBL7-F1
#
_cell.length_a   1.000
_cell.length_b   1.000
_cell.length_c   1.000
_cell.angle_alpha   90.00
_cell.angle_beta   90.00
_cell.angle_gamma   90.00
#
_symmetry.space_group_name_H-M   'P 1'
#
loop_
_entity.id
_entity.type
_entity.pdbx_description
1 polymer ?
#
loop_
_entity_poly.entity_id
_entity_poly.type
_entity_poly.pdbx_seq_one_letter_code
_entity_poly.pdbx_strand_id
1 'polypeptide(L)'
;MKSLQDAFYNWLSIKVVSDARPNDKAAKETLEHFELVLKEDHKIEEVVRLEYNEDLYFVYYLLNGEEKSMRFPKDLIDFMLNAIEREPDKYPIIEE
;
A
#
# COMPACT_ATOMS: atom_id res chain seq x y z
N MET A 1 11.02 -8.60 -1.63
CA MET A 1 9.96 -8.98 -2.61
C MET A 1 10.60 -9.17 -3.97
N LYS A 2 9.97 -9.85 -4.94
CA LYS A 2 10.67 -10.20 -6.19
C LYS A 2 10.68 -9.09 -7.23
N SER A 3 9.65 -8.24 -7.29
CA SER A 3 9.55 -7.16 -8.28
C SER A 3 9.06 -5.84 -7.66
N LEU A 4 9.35 -4.73 -8.35
CA LEU A 4 8.84 -3.41 -7.98
C LEU A 4 7.30 -3.37 -7.99
N GLN A 5 6.68 -4.13 -8.91
CA GLN A 5 5.23 -4.29 -8.96
C GLN A 5 4.70 -4.97 -7.69
N ASP A 6 5.38 -6.02 -7.19
CA ASP A 6 5.00 -6.67 -5.92
C ASP A 6 5.16 -5.71 -4.74
N ALA A 7 6.24 -4.91 -4.73
CA ALA A 7 6.50 -3.92 -3.70
C ALA A 7 5.37 -2.89 -3.60
N PHE A 8 5.01 -2.28 -4.73
CA PHE A 8 3.88 -1.35 -4.78
C PHE A 8 2.54 -2.01 -4.49
N TYR A 9 2.32 -3.25 -4.94
CA TYR A 9 1.10 -3.99 -4.61
C TYR A 9 0.92 -4.13 -3.09
N ASN A 10 1.92 -4.65 -2.36
CA ASN A 10 1.75 -4.84 -0.91
C ASN A 10 1.76 -3.52 -0.15
N TRP A 11 2.61 -2.56 -0.54
CA TRP A 11 2.58 -1.21 0.03
C TRP A 11 1.19 -0.59 -0.09
N LEU A 12 0.59 -0.65 -1.29
CA LEU A 12 -0.71 -0.04 -1.55
C LEU A 12 -1.85 -0.78 -0.85
N SER A 13 -1.83 -2.12 -0.82
CA SER A 13 -2.80 -2.93 -0.06
C SER A 13 -2.77 -2.59 1.43
N ILE A 14 -1.58 -2.47 2.03
CA ILE A 14 -1.44 -2.11 3.45
C ILE A 14 -1.79 -0.65 3.69
N LYS A 15 -1.43 0.26 2.76
CA LYS A 15 -1.79 1.67 2.84
C LYS A 15 -3.30 1.86 2.95
N VAL A 16 -4.09 1.18 2.11
CA VAL A 16 -5.56 1.25 2.16
C VAL A 16 -6.09 0.75 3.51
N VAL A 17 -5.52 -0.33 4.05
CA VAL A 17 -5.91 -0.83 5.39
C VAL A 17 -5.54 0.15 6.50
N SER A 18 -4.31 0.70 6.48
CA SER A 18 -3.84 1.68 7.46
C SER A 18 -4.64 2.99 7.40
N ASP A 19 -5.03 3.44 6.21
CA ASP A 19 -5.85 4.63 6.02
C ASP A 19 -7.28 4.41 6.55
N ALA A 20 -7.85 3.21 6.37
CA ALA A 20 -9.17 2.84 6.90
C ALA A 20 -9.16 2.56 8.41
N ARG A 21 -8.02 2.14 8.97
CA ARG A 21 -7.82 1.81 10.39
C ARG A 21 -6.69 2.64 10.98
N PRO A 22 -6.88 3.96 11.15
CA PRO A 22 -5.83 4.85 11.62
C PRO A 22 -5.35 4.57 13.05
N ASN A 23 -6.00 3.70 13.81
CA ASN A 23 -5.58 3.29 15.15
C ASN A 23 -4.88 1.92 15.18
N ASP A 24 -4.80 1.22 14.05
CA ASP A 24 -4.16 -0.09 13.95
C ASP A 24 -2.64 0.08 13.81
N LYS A 25 -1.94 -0.10 14.92
CA LYS A 25 -0.48 0.03 14.97
C LYS A 25 0.22 -0.99 14.09
N ALA A 26 -0.29 -2.22 14.01
CA ALA A 26 0.30 -3.26 13.18
C ALA A 26 0.22 -2.89 11.69
N ALA A 27 -0.91 -2.29 11.25
CA ALA A 27 -1.05 -1.80 9.89
C ALA A 27 -0.04 -0.67 9.57
N LYS A 28 0.16 0.27 10.49
CA LYS A 28 1.14 1.37 10.35
C LYS A 28 2.58 0.88 10.28
N GLU A 29 3.00 0.03 11.22
CA GLU A 29 4.36 -0.53 11.23
C GLU A 29 4.64 -1.34 9.96
N THR A 30 3.63 -2.06 9.46
CA THR A 30 3.74 -2.79 8.18
C THR A 30 3.82 -1.83 6.99
N LEU A 31 3.11 -0.69 7.02
CA LEU A 31 3.20 0.33 5.98
C LEU A 31 4.61 0.92 5.93
N GLU A 32 5.16 1.31 7.07
CA GLU A 32 6.53 1.83 7.21
C GLU A 32 7.56 0.81 6.71
N HIS A 33 7.37 -0.48 7.00
CA HIS A 33 8.21 -1.53 6.46
C HIS A 33 8.21 -1.57 4.93
N PHE A 34 7.04 -1.49 4.29
CA PHE A 34 6.98 -1.48 2.83
C PHE A 34 7.48 -0.18 2.20
N GLU A 35 7.38 0.95 2.89
CA GLU A 35 8.02 2.21 2.47
C GLU A 35 9.56 2.07 2.47
N LEU A 36 10.12 1.42 3.48
CA LEU A 36 11.54 1.07 3.50
C LEU A 36 11.91 0.12 2.36
N VAL A 37 11.11 -0.90 2.07
CA VAL A 37 11.36 -1.80 0.94
C VAL A 37 11.35 -1.05 -0.40
N LEU A 38 10.39 -0.15 -0.63
CA LEU A 38 10.35 0.68 -1.84
C LEU A 38 11.63 1.53 -1.97
N LYS A 39 12.07 2.14 -0.87
CA LYS A 39 13.25 3.02 -0.85
C LYS A 39 14.57 2.25 -0.95
N GLU A 40 14.76 1.22 -0.14
CA GLU A 40 16.03 0.51 0.01
C GLU A 40 16.24 -0.53 -1.08
N ASP A 41 15.25 -1.36 -1.37
CA ASP A 41 15.38 -2.46 -2.34
C ASP A 41 15.15 -1.98 -3.76
N HIS A 42 14.20 -1.05 -3.96
CA HIS A 42 13.78 -0.62 -5.29
C HIS A 42 14.20 0.80 -5.66
N LYS A 43 14.88 1.52 -4.76
CA LYS A 43 15.41 2.87 -5.00
C LYS A 43 14.34 3.88 -5.41
N ILE A 44 13.10 3.67 -4.96
CA ILE A 44 12.05 4.68 -5.09
C ILE A 44 12.44 5.87 -4.21
N GLU A 45 12.52 7.04 -4.81
CA GLU A 45 12.87 8.27 -4.10
C GLU A 45 11.68 8.77 -3.28
N GLU A 46 10.50 8.81 -3.91
CA GLU A 46 9.27 9.30 -3.32
C GLU A 46 8.06 8.81 -4.11
N VAL A 47 6.92 8.61 -3.43
CA VAL A 47 5.60 8.51 -4.08
C VAL A 47 5.01 9.90 -4.16
N VAL A 48 4.99 10.48 -5.37
CA VAL A 48 4.58 11.88 -5.57
C VAL A 48 3.08 12.06 -5.52
N ARG A 49 2.31 11.05 -5.92
CA ARG A 49 0.86 11.15 -6.02
C ARG A 49 0.21 9.77 -6.05
N LEU A 50 -0.94 9.67 -5.39
CA LEU A 50 -1.86 8.54 -5.48
C LEU A 50 -3.21 9.05 -5.99
N GLU A 51 -3.70 8.46 -7.08
CA GLU A 51 -5.04 8.72 -7.61
C GLU A 51 -5.80 7.39 -7.74
N TYR A 52 -7.12 7.43 -7.71
CA TYR A 52 -7.93 6.25 -7.97
C TYR A 52 -9.28 6.61 -8.57
N ASN A 53 -9.86 5.66 -9.30
CA ASN A 53 -11.22 5.73 -9.82
C ASN A 53 -11.99 4.45 -9.41
N GLU A 54 -13.11 4.17 -10.08
CA GLU A 54 -13.96 3.01 -9.77
C GLU A 54 -13.23 1.66 -9.97
N ASP A 55 -12.27 1.59 -10.91
CA ASP A 55 -11.64 0.32 -11.31
C ASP A 55 -10.16 0.21 -10.94
N LEU A 56 -9.45 1.35 -10.79
CA LEU A 56 -7.99 1.39 -10.74
C LEU A 56 -7.45 2.37 -9.71
N TYR A 57 -6.35 1.97 -9.07
CA TYR A 57 -5.40 2.88 -8.42
C TYR A 57 -4.27 3.24 -9.40
N PHE A 58 -3.79 4.47 -9.31
CA PHE A 58 -2.65 5.03 -10.01
C PHE A 58 -1.63 5.54 -9.00
N VAL A 59 -0.43 4.97 -9.02
CA VAL A 59 0.69 5.37 -8.17
C VAL A 59 1.71 6.09 -9.05
N TYR A 60 1.97 7.36 -8.76
CA TYR A 60 3.03 8.14 -9.39
C TYR A 60 4.21 8.24 -8.42
N TYR A 61 5.42 8.01 -8.88
CA TYR A 61 6.62 7.95 -8.05
C TYR A 61 7.86 8.42 -8.81
N LEU A 62 8.88 8.85 -8.06
CA LEU A 62 10.20 9.22 -8.59
C LEU A 62 11.16 8.03 -8.52
N LEU A 63 11.84 7.77 -9.64
CA LEU A 63 12.90 6.78 -9.75
C LEU A 63 14.00 7.30 -10.67
N ASN A 64 15.19 7.51 -10.11
CA ASN A 64 16.35 8.08 -10.78
C ASN A 64 16.07 9.49 -11.36
N GLY A 65 15.35 10.32 -10.61
CA GLY A 65 14.94 11.67 -11.02
C GLY A 65 13.86 11.73 -12.10
N GLU A 66 13.31 10.59 -12.53
CA GLU A 66 12.20 10.53 -13.48
C GLU A 66 10.88 10.19 -12.77
N GLU A 67 9.81 10.92 -13.10
CA GLU A 67 8.46 10.54 -12.68
C GLU A 67 7.96 9.36 -13.51
N LYS A 68 7.52 8.31 -12.82
CA LYS A 68 6.93 7.11 -13.39
C LYS A 68 5.61 6.81 -12.73
N SER A 69 4.81 5.95 -13.37
CA SER A 69 3.52 5.55 -12.86
C SER A 69 3.28 4.04 -12.95
N MET A 70 2.56 3.49 -11.99
CA MET A 70 1.99 2.15 -12.03
C MET A 70 0.49 2.19 -11.75
N ARG A 71 -0.21 1.15 -12.22
CA ARG A 71 -1.66 0.99 -11.99
C ARG A 71 -1.99 -0.39 -11.47
N PHE A 72 -2.98 -0.47 -10.60
CA PHE A 72 -3.45 -1.70 -9.99
C PHE A 72 -4.97 -1.76 -10.01
N PRO A 73 -5.58 -2.92 -10.30
CA PRO A 73 -7.03 -3.12 -10.12
C PRO A 73 -7.45 -2.81 -8.69
N LYS A 74 -8.51 -2.02 -8.53
CA LYS A 74 -9.03 -1.62 -7.23
C LYS A 74 -9.42 -2.83 -6.38
N ASP A 75 -10.14 -3.78 -6.97
CA ASP A 75 -10.53 -5.04 -6.31
C ASP A 75 -9.33 -5.83 -5.77
N LEU A 76 -8.20 -5.77 -6.47
CA LEU A 76 -6.98 -6.46 -6.05
C LEU A 76 -6.35 -5.79 -4.83
N ILE A 77 -6.30 -4.46 -4.82
CA ILE A 77 -5.75 -3.68 -3.70
C ILE A 77 -6.64 -3.77 -2.47
N ASP A 78 -7.94 -3.59 -2.67
CA ASP A 78 -8.94 -3.53 -1.60
C ASP A 78 -9.29 -4.92 -1.05
N PHE A 79 -8.85 -6.01 -1.70
CA PHE A 79 -9.15 -7.39 -1.30
C PHE A 79 -8.90 -7.63 0.19
N MET A 80 -7.76 -7.15 0.72
CA MET A 80 -7.39 -7.33 2.11
C MET A 80 -8.30 -6.54 3.06
N LEU A 81 -8.56 -5.26 2.76
CA LEU A 81 -9.47 -4.43 3.55
C LEU A 81 -10.88 -5.05 3.57
N ASN A 82 -11.38 -5.47 2.40
CA ASN A 82 -12.69 -6.11 2.28
C ASN A 82 -12.78 -7.42 3.08
N ALA A 83 -11.72 -8.23 3.10
CA ALA A 83 -11.68 -9.46 3.91
C ALA A 83 -11.73 -9.14 5.42
N ILE A 84 -10.95 -8.13 5.81
CA ILE A 84 -10.87 -7.63 7.18
C ILE A 84 -12.23 -7.08 7.66
N GLU A 85 -12.94 -6.33 6.82
CA GLU A 85 -14.26 -5.76 7.14
C GLU A 85 -15.36 -6.84 7.22
N ARG A 86 -15.22 -7.94 6.47
CA ARG A 86 -16.15 -9.07 6.54
C ARG A 86 -15.96 -9.92 7.79
N GLU A 87 -14.74 -10.01 8.29
CA GLU A 87 -14.39 -10.85 9.45
C GLU A 87 -13.58 -10.07 10.50
N PRO A 88 -14.12 -8.97 11.06
CA PRO A 88 -13.36 -8.06 11.92
C PRO A 88 -12.82 -8.74 13.18
N ASP A 89 -13.52 -9.74 13.73
CA ASP A 89 -13.10 -10.50 14.91
C ASP A 89 -11.78 -11.27 14.69
N LYS A 90 -11.45 -11.63 13.44
CA LYS A 90 -10.19 -12.28 13.08
C LYS A 90 -9.02 -11.31 12.95
N TYR A 91 -9.32 -10.02 12.80
CA TYR A 91 -8.35 -8.95 12.57
C TYR A 91 -8.58 -7.81 13.58
N PRO A 92 -8.38 -8.07 14.88
CA PRO A 92 -8.54 -7.06 15.91
C PRO A 92 -7.54 -5.93 15.67
N ILE A 93 -7.99 -4.70 15.88
CA ILE A 93 -7.11 -3.53 15.91
C ILE A 93 -6.16 -3.69 17.08
N ILE A 94 -4.86 -3.59 16.81
CA ILE A 94 -3.84 -3.59 17.86
C ILE A 94 -3.60 -2.13 18.27
N GLU A 95 -4.10 -1.80 19.46
CA GLU A 95 -3.83 -0.53 20.14
C GLU A 95 -2.62 -0.73 21.07
N GLU A 96 -1.60 0.12 20.87
CA GLU A 96 -0.32 0.27 21.61
C GLU A 96 0.38 -0.95 22.24
#